data_AF-A0A813F5B7-F1
#
_entry.id   AF-A0A813F5B7-F1
#
_cell.length_a   1.000
_cell.length_b   1.000
_cell.length_c   1.000
_cell.angle_alpha   90.00
_cell.angle_beta   90.00
_cell.angle_gamma   90.00
#
_symmetry.space_group_name_H-M   'P 1'
#
loop_
_entity.id
_entity.type
_entity.pdbx_description
1 polymer ?
#
loop_
_entity_poly.entity_id
_entity_poly.type
_entity_poly.pdbx_seq_one_letter_code
_entity_poly.pdbx_strand_id
1 'polypeptide(L)'
;MRNSSDPEFALWQRAFGEIGDAKGQRLWLLKPGQNANRGNGIKVCDSEEEVRKHLDSKERLFVVQKYMELPMLVHKRKFDIRAYCLVTQDPADGALRAYWYPGAYLRTTSVEYSTKTKDKMVHLNNDAVQKTGEDYGKFESANKLSLTEFQKYLDENHAKDGLSVQGMLVPQMRSLVADAIKAAAQKLNPRNLEHCFEVFGFDFMVDAGFRAWVIEVNTNPCLELCTSYMSSLIPKMLDE
;
A
#
# COMPACT_ATOMS: atom_id res chain seq x y z
N MET A 1 -15.99 -2.47 -24.43
CA MET A 1 -14.70 -3.13 -24.74
C MET A 1 -14.77 -4.64 -24.48
N ARG A 2 -15.62 -5.41 -25.20
CA ARG A 2 -15.72 -6.88 -24.95
C ARG A 2 -14.50 -7.69 -25.41
N ASN A 3 -13.65 -7.11 -26.26
CA ASN A 3 -12.42 -7.71 -26.75
C ASN A 3 -11.26 -6.70 -26.58
N SER A 4 -10.72 -6.58 -25.37
CA SER A 4 -9.45 -5.86 -25.20
C SER A 4 -8.37 -6.59 -25.99
N SER A 5 -7.71 -5.90 -26.92
CA SER A 5 -6.55 -6.39 -27.66
C SER A 5 -5.23 -6.09 -26.93
N ASP A 6 -5.31 -5.72 -25.65
CA ASP A 6 -4.14 -5.41 -24.83
C ASP A 6 -3.33 -6.70 -24.55
N PRO A 7 -2.07 -6.80 -25.00
CA PRO A 7 -1.24 -7.97 -24.72
C PRO A 7 -1.03 -8.21 -23.21
N GLU A 8 -1.07 -7.15 -22.39
CA GLU A 8 -0.97 -7.27 -20.93
C GLU A 8 -2.19 -7.95 -20.33
N PHE A 9 -3.37 -7.74 -20.92
CA PHE A 9 -4.59 -8.43 -20.47
C PHE A 9 -4.52 -9.94 -20.77
N ALA A 10 -3.96 -10.33 -21.91
CA ALA A 10 -3.75 -11.75 -22.24
C ALA A 10 -2.68 -12.41 -21.34
N LEU A 11 -1.63 -11.67 -20.96
CA LEU A 11 -0.67 -12.10 -19.94
C LEU A 11 -1.36 -12.33 -18.59
N TRP A 12 -2.21 -11.39 -18.19
CA TRP A 12 -3.01 -11.51 -16.98
C TRP A 12 -3.93 -12.74 -16.98
N GLN A 13 -4.67 -13.01 -18.08
CA GLN A 13 -5.57 -14.16 -18.16
C GLN A 13 -4.83 -15.50 -17.95
N ARG A 14 -3.62 -15.63 -18.51
CA ARG A 14 -2.77 -16.81 -18.29
C ARG A 14 -2.36 -16.93 -16.82
N ALA A 15 -1.87 -15.84 -16.23
CA ALA A 15 -1.49 -15.81 -14.82
C ALA A 15 -2.70 -16.08 -13.90
N PHE A 16 -3.89 -15.61 -14.25
CA PHE A 16 -5.14 -15.86 -13.53
C PHE A 16 -5.44 -17.35 -13.44
N GLY A 17 -5.38 -18.06 -14.58
CA GLY A 17 -5.56 -19.51 -14.64
C GLY A 17 -4.48 -20.26 -13.85
N GLU A 18 -3.20 -19.97 -14.13
CA GLU A 18 -2.07 -20.66 -13.50
C GLU A 18 -2.07 -20.53 -11.97
N ILE A 19 -2.31 -19.32 -11.44
CA ILE A 19 -2.33 -19.08 -9.98
C ILE A 19 -3.58 -19.72 -9.36
N GLY A 20 -4.72 -19.63 -10.05
CA GLY A 20 -5.97 -20.23 -9.62
C GLY A 20 -5.88 -21.74 -9.49
N ASP A 21 -5.21 -22.40 -10.43
CA ASP A 21 -5.05 -23.86 -10.47
C ASP A 21 -3.96 -24.35 -9.53
N ALA A 22 -2.82 -23.65 -9.45
CA ALA A 22 -1.68 -24.08 -8.65
C ALA A 22 -1.85 -23.82 -7.14
N LYS A 23 -2.52 -22.73 -6.76
CA LYS A 23 -2.57 -22.25 -5.36
C LYS A 23 -3.98 -22.07 -4.82
N GLY A 24 -5.02 -22.24 -5.64
CA GLY A 24 -6.40 -21.91 -5.26
C GLY A 24 -6.64 -20.41 -5.01
N GLN A 25 -5.66 -19.56 -5.34
CA GLN A 25 -5.68 -18.13 -5.07
C GLN A 25 -6.25 -17.36 -6.25
N ARG A 26 -7.55 -17.04 -6.16
CA ARG A 26 -8.30 -16.47 -7.29
C ARG A 26 -8.65 -14.99 -7.13
N LEU A 27 -8.28 -14.36 -6.01
CA LEU A 27 -8.63 -12.96 -5.79
C LEU A 27 -7.67 -12.01 -6.50
N TRP A 28 -8.25 -11.01 -7.16
CA TRP A 28 -7.57 -9.92 -7.85
C TRP A 28 -8.21 -8.59 -7.46
N LEU A 29 -7.40 -7.52 -7.44
CA LEU A 29 -7.85 -6.16 -7.29
C LEU A 29 -7.92 -5.49 -8.65
N LEU A 30 -9.10 -4.99 -8.98
CA LEU A 30 -9.28 -4.05 -10.07
C LEU A 30 -9.24 -2.64 -9.49
N LYS A 31 -8.24 -1.86 -9.91
CA LYS A 31 -8.06 -0.46 -9.51
C LYS A 31 -8.26 0.45 -10.73
N PRO A 32 -9.12 1.47 -10.65
CA PRO A 32 -9.21 2.48 -11.70
C PRO A 32 -7.87 3.23 -11.83
N GLY A 33 -7.55 3.75 -13.01
CA GLY A 33 -6.29 4.45 -13.27
C GLY A 33 -6.34 5.96 -13.02
N GLN A 34 -7.51 6.59 -13.19
CA GLN A 34 -7.72 8.02 -12.94
C GLN A 34 -8.57 8.20 -11.68
N ASN A 35 -8.17 9.11 -10.78
CA ASN A 35 -8.90 9.44 -9.55
C ASN A 35 -9.13 8.26 -8.57
N ALA A 36 -8.26 7.24 -8.60
CA ALA A 36 -8.31 6.04 -7.75
C ALA A 36 -7.95 6.28 -6.27
N ASN A 37 -7.98 7.52 -5.83
CA ASN A 37 -7.59 7.90 -4.50
C ASN A 37 -8.69 7.46 -3.51
N ARG A 38 -8.31 7.24 -2.25
CA ARG A 38 -9.26 6.97 -1.15
C ARG A 38 -10.06 5.66 -1.28
N GLY A 39 -9.61 4.72 -2.11
CA GLY A 39 -10.29 3.42 -2.30
C GLY A 39 -11.53 3.49 -3.19
N ASN A 40 -11.77 4.62 -3.86
CA ASN A 40 -12.89 4.78 -4.77
C ASN A 40 -12.71 3.92 -6.03
N GLY A 41 -13.79 3.26 -6.45
CA GLY A 41 -13.79 2.40 -7.64
C GLY A 41 -13.06 1.06 -7.50
N ILE A 42 -12.28 0.84 -6.43
CA ILE A 42 -11.59 -0.45 -6.22
C ILE A 42 -12.62 -1.58 -6.05
N LYS A 43 -12.39 -2.68 -6.78
CA LYS A 43 -13.18 -3.92 -6.71
C LYS A 43 -12.27 -5.12 -6.46
N VAL A 44 -12.75 -6.02 -5.60
CA VAL A 44 -12.16 -7.35 -5.44
C VAL A 44 -12.91 -8.29 -6.36
N CYS A 45 -12.19 -9.00 -7.22
CA CYS A 45 -12.77 -9.92 -8.20
C CYS A 45 -12.16 -11.32 -8.03
N ASP A 46 -12.97 -12.35 -8.27
CA ASP A 46 -12.55 -13.75 -8.15
C ASP A 46 -12.72 -14.57 -9.44
N SER A 47 -13.16 -13.92 -10.51
CA SER A 47 -13.41 -14.53 -11.82
C SER A 47 -13.06 -13.56 -12.95
N GLU A 48 -12.68 -14.13 -14.10
CA GLU A 48 -12.39 -13.34 -15.30
C GLU A 48 -13.63 -12.55 -15.77
N GLU A 49 -14.81 -13.16 -15.68
CA GLU A 49 -16.07 -12.54 -16.06
C GLU A 49 -16.36 -11.27 -15.26
N GLU A 50 -16.10 -11.29 -13.94
CA GLU A 50 -16.29 -10.13 -13.06
C GLU A 50 -15.32 -8.99 -13.40
N VAL A 51 -14.04 -9.33 -13.69
CA VAL A 51 -13.05 -8.35 -14.17
C VAL A 51 -13.53 -7.71 -15.47
N ARG A 52 -13.93 -8.51 -16.47
CA ARG A 52 -14.43 -8.01 -17.77
C ARG A 52 -15.67 -7.13 -17.62
N LYS A 53 -16.59 -7.51 -16.72
CA LYS A 53 -17.81 -6.73 -16.44
C LYS A 53 -17.48 -5.33 -15.92
N HIS A 54 -16.42 -5.19 -15.13
CA HIS A 54 -16.04 -3.89 -14.55
C HIS A 54 -15.13 -3.06 -15.46
N LEU A 55 -14.36 -3.71 -16.35
CA LEU A 55 -13.57 -3.04 -17.39
C LEU A 55 -14.42 -2.34 -18.46
N ASP A 56 -15.69 -2.73 -18.64
CA ASP A 56 -16.61 -2.08 -19.61
C ASP A 56 -17.21 -0.76 -19.11
N SER A 57 -16.71 -0.22 -18.00
CA SER A 57 -17.11 1.09 -17.48
C SER A 57 -16.45 2.23 -18.26
N LYS A 58 -16.99 3.46 -18.15
CA LYS A 58 -16.57 4.66 -18.92
C LYS A 58 -15.09 5.08 -18.73
N GLU A 59 -14.33 4.37 -17.92
CA GLU A 59 -12.95 4.67 -17.59
C GLU A 59 -11.98 4.07 -18.61
N ARG A 60 -10.87 4.78 -18.86
CA ARG A 60 -9.94 4.45 -19.95
C ARG A 60 -8.73 3.62 -19.53
N LEU A 61 -8.42 3.53 -18.24
CA LEU A 61 -7.23 2.85 -17.71
C LEU A 61 -7.57 2.14 -16.41
N PHE A 62 -7.11 0.90 -16.30
CA PHE A 62 -7.25 0.07 -15.11
C PHE A 62 -5.95 -0.66 -14.82
N VAL A 63 -5.72 -0.94 -13.54
CA VAL A 63 -4.68 -1.87 -13.09
C VAL A 63 -5.39 -3.09 -12.51
N VAL A 64 -5.11 -4.26 -13.09
CA VAL A 64 -5.51 -5.55 -12.52
C VAL A 64 -4.32 -6.11 -11.77
N GLN A 65 -4.40 -6.14 -10.43
CA GLN A 65 -3.29 -6.52 -9.56
C GLN A 65 -3.66 -7.80 -8.79
N LYS A 66 -2.73 -8.75 -8.66
CA LYS A 66 -2.96 -9.95 -7.84
C LYS A 66 -3.24 -9.52 -6.40
N TYR A 67 -4.34 -10.02 -5.83
CA TYR A 67 -4.64 -9.74 -4.42
C TYR A 67 -3.76 -10.58 -3.50
N MET A 68 -3.25 -9.95 -2.44
CA MET A 68 -2.55 -10.66 -1.37
C MET A 68 -3.59 -11.36 -0.47
N GLU A 69 -3.75 -12.67 -0.69
CA GLU A 69 -4.71 -13.52 0.04
C GLU A 69 -4.17 -14.03 1.38
N LEU A 70 -2.85 -13.98 1.57
CA LEU A 70 -2.17 -14.34 2.81
C LEU A 70 -1.36 -13.15 3.35
N PRO A 71 -2.03 -12.05 3.75
CA PRO A 71 -1.35 -10.93 4.39
C PRO A 71 -0.94 -11.30 5.82
N MET A 72 0.08 -10.61 6.33
CA MET A 72 0.29 -10.50 7.77
C MET A 72 -0.94 -9.83 8.39
N LEU A 73 -1.37 -10.29 9.56
CA LEU A 73 -2.52 -9.75 10.25
C LEU A 73 -2.12 -9.25 11.64
N VAL A 74 -2.81 -8.22 12.12
CA VAL A 74 -2.74 -7.76 13.51
C VAL A 74 -4.10 -8.02 14.15
N HIS A 75 -4.14 -8.88 15.16
CA HIS A 75 -5.40 -9.35 15.77
C HIS A 75 -6.43 -9.81 14.73
N LYS A 76 -5.97 -10.61 13.74
CA LYS A 76 -6.75 -11.09 12.58
C LYS A 76 -7.27 -10.01 11.64
N ARG A 77 -6.92 -8.74 11.82
CA ARG A 77 -7.31 -7.63 10.95
C ARG A 77 -6.18 -7.30 9.98
N LYS A 78 -6.55 -6.89 8.77
CA LYS A 78 -5.60 -6.53 7.71
C LYS A 78 -5.01 -5.16 8.00
N PHE A 79 -3.75 -4.94 7.65
CA PHE A 79 -3.12 -3.63 7.71
C PHE A 79 -2.27 -3.34 6.45
N ASP A 80 -2.05 -2.07 6.17
CA ASP A 80 -0.91 -1.61 5.37
C ASP A 80 -0.03 -0.68 6.21
N ILE A 81 1.16 -0.35 5.72
CA ILE A 81 2.11 0.56 6.36
C ILE A 81 2.29 1.79 5.48
N ARG A 82 2.08 2.98 6.06
CA ARG A 82 2.47 4.27 5.47
C ARG A 82 3.86 4.65 5.97
N ALA A 83 4.79 4.83 5.04
CA ALA A 83 6.10 5.44 5.29
C ALA A 83 6.32 6.67 4.40
N TYR A 84 7.32 7.49 4.74
CA TYR A 84 7.61 8.74 4.05
C TYR A 84 9.03 8.75 3.47
N CYS A 85 9.18 9.36 2.31
CA CYS A 85 10.46 9.59 1.65
C CYS A 85 10.48 11.00 1.07
N LEU A 86 11.50 11.79 1.43
CA LEU A 86 11.78 13.07 0.79
C LEU A 86 12.72 12.83 -0.38
N VAL A 87 12.37 13.33 -1.56
CA VAL A 87 13.27 13.31 -2.72
C VAL A 87 13.64 14.74 -3.06
N THR A 88 14.92 15.01 -3.24
CA THR A 88 15.45 16.33 -3.60
C THR A 88 16.33 16.24 -4.83
N GLN A 89 16.33 17.32 -5.61
CA GLN A 89 17.30 17.58 -6.65
C GLN A 89 18.39 18.50 -6.07
N ASP A 90 19.60 17.99 -5.86
CA ASP A 90 20.68 18.83 -5.33
C ASP A 90 21.12 19.87 -6.38
N PRO A 91 21.09 21.17 -6.04
CA PRO A 91 21.47 22.24 -6.97
C PRO A 91 22.95 22.24 -7.35
N ALA A 92 23.83 21.70 -6.49
CA ALA A 92 25.28 21.77 -6.69
C ALA A 92 25.78 20.80 -7.76
N ASP A 93 25.23 19.59 -7.82
CA ASP A 93 25.67 18.53 -8.73
C ASP A 93 24.56 17.96 -9.62
N GLY A 94 23.31 18.40 -9.45
CA GLY A 94 22.18 17.86 -10.19
C GLY A 94 21.90 16.39 -9.89
N ALA A 95 22.39 15.85 -8.76
CA ALA A 95 22.09 14.48 -8.36
C ALA A 95 20.81 14.40 -7.52
N LEU A 96 19.97 13.43 -7.88
CA LEU A 96 18.74 13.08 -7.17
C LEU A 96 19.10 12.37 -5.86
N ARG A 97 18.60 12.87 -4.74
CA ARG A 97 18.80 12.28 -3.41
C ARG A 97 17.45 11.88 -2.83
N ALA A 98 17.40 10.71 -2.19
CA ALA A 98 16.21 10.18 -1.55
C ALA A 98 16.50 9.91 -0.07
N TYR A 99 15.68 10.49 0.80
CA TYR A 99 15.84 10.45 2.25
C TYR A 99 14.67 9.67 2.85
N TRP A 100 15.00 8.55 3.49
CA TRP A 100 14.03 7.74 4.21
C TRP A 100 13.73 8.37 5.57
N TYR A 101 12.45 8.63 5.85
CA TYR A 101 12.06 9.03 7.19
C TYR A 101 11.86 7.79 8.08
N PRO A 102 12.52 7.70 9.26
CA PRO A 102 12.45 6.52 10.13
C PRO A 102 11.03 6.21 10.64
N GLY A 103 10.20 7.23 10.73
CA GLY A 103 8.85 7.13 11.25
C GLY A 103 7.85 6.60 10.21
N ALA A 104 7.09 5.59 10.61
CA ALA A 104 5.99 5.03 9.83
C ALA A 104 4.83 4.62 10.76
N TYR A 105 3.67 4.30 10.18
CA TYR A 105 2.52 3.79 10.92
C TYR A 105 1.71 2.81 10.08
N LEU A 106 1.04 1.89 10.77
CA LEU A 106 0.11 0.96 10.17
C LEU A 106 -1.28 1.61 10.07
N ARG A 107 -2.02 1.30 9.00
CA ARG A 107 -3.47 1.57 8.91
C ARG A 107 -4.23 0.25 8.89
N THR A 108 -4.97 -0.02 9.95
CA THR A 108 -5.66 -1.28 10.18
C THR A 108 -7.10 -1.23 9.68
N THR A 109 -7.65 -2.38 9.27
CA THR A 109 -9.09 -2.53 9.11
C THR A 109 -9.77 -2.68 10.47
N SER A 110 -11.03 -2.29 10.59
CA SER A 110 -11.85 -2.55 11.79
C SER A 110 -12.45 -3.95 11.82
N VAL A 111 -12.48 -4.66 10.69
CA VAL A 111 -13.11 -5.99 10.58
C VAL A 111 -12.05 -7.08 10.42
N GLU A 112 -12.32 -8.27 10.99
CA GLU A 112 -11.48 -9.46 10.81
C GLU A 112 -11.36 -9.83 9.32
N TYR A 113 -10.14 -10.19 8.92
CA TYR A 113 -9.82 -10.54 7.55
C TYR A 113 -10.42 -11.89 7.15
N SER A 114 -11.04 -11.93 5.97
CA SER A 114 -11.57 -13.16 5.38
C SER A 114 -11.62 -13.04 3.87
N THR A 115 -11.15 -14.05 3.15
CA THR A 115 -11.26 -14.16 1.68
C THR A 115 -12.63 -14.67 1.22
N LYS A 116 -13.52 -15.04 2.15
CA LYS A 116 -14.88 -15.56 1.84
C LYS A 116 -15.89 -14.45 1.53
N THR A 117 -15.51 -13.20 1.76
CA THR A 117 -16.32 -12.01 1.47
C THR A 117 -15.58 -11.15 0.45
N LYS A 118 -16.30 -10.22 -0.18
CA LYS A 118 -15.74 -9.15 -1.03
C LYS A 118 -15.99 -7.76 -0.41
N ASP A 119 -16.36 -7.73 0.88
CA ASP A 119 -16.65 -6.50 1.60
C ASP A 119 -15.40 -5.60 1.67
N LYS A 120 -15.56 -4.35 1.23
CA LYS A 120 -14.51 -3.35 1.23
C LYS A 120 -13.96 -3.08 2.63
N MET A 121 -14.78 -3.18 3.68
CA MET A 121 -14.34 -2.96 5.05
C MET A 121 -13.32 -3.98 5.53
N VAL A 122 -13.36 -5.20 4.98
CA VAL A 122 -12.43 -6.29 5.27
C VAL A 122 -11.13 -6.15 4.48
N HIS A 123 -11.20 -5.60 3.27
CA HIS A 123 -10.10 -5.66 2.31
C HIS A 123 -9.35 -4.34 2.08
N LEU A 124 -9.96 -3.18 2.36
CA LEU A 124 -9.40 -1.86 2.07
C LEU A 124 -9.04 -1.11 3.35
N ASN A 125 -7.76 -0.81 3.51
CA ASN A 125 -7.18 -0.12 4.65
C ASN A 125 -7.31 1.41 4.60
N ASN A 126 -7.81 1.95 3.48
CA ASN A 126 -7.95 3.38 3.29
C ASN A 126 -8.86 3.98 4.36
N ASP A 127 -8.37 5.03 5.00
CA ASP A 127 -9.04 5.75 6.08
C ASP A 127 -10.44 6.25 5.67
N ALA A 128 -10.60 6.70 4.42
CA ALA A 128 -11.90 7.12 3.88
C ALA A 128 -12.94 5.99 3.79
N VAL A 129 -12.50 4.74 3.66
CA VAL A 129 -13.38 3.57 3.72
C VAL A 129 -13.68 3.24 5.18
N GLN A 130 -12.63 3.10 5.99
CA GLN A 130 -12.74 2.66 7.38
C GLN A 130 -13.52 3.64 8.26
N LYS A 131 -13.41 4.96 8.06
CA LYS A 131 -14.17 6.00 8.78
C LYS A 131 -15.69 5.85 8.66
N THR A 132 -16.20 5.11 7.67
CA THR A 132 -17.64 4.88 7.51
C THR A 132 -18.15 3.69 8.33
N GLY A 133 -17.25 2.91 8.93
CA GLY A 133 -17.58 1.75 9.75
C GLY A 133 -17.79 2.12 11.22
N GLU A 134 -18.70 1.40 11.88
CA GLU A 134 -19.06 1.64 13.30
C GLU A 134 -17.90 1.36 14.25
N ASP A 135 -17.02 0.41 13.89
CA ASP A 135 -15.88 -0.01 14.72
C ASP A 135 -14.59 0.79 14.42
N TYR A 136 -14.68 1.93 13.73
CA TYR A 136 -13.53 2.80 13.47
C TYR A 136 -12.98 3.38 14.78
N GLY A 137 -11.69 3.19 15.05
CA GLY A 137 -11.03 3.66 16.25
C GLY A 137 -11.26 2.80 17.50
N LYS A 138 -11.98 1.67 17.39
CA LYS A 138 -12.37 0.82 18.52
C LYS A 138 -11.20 0.08 19.17
N PHE A 139 -10.29 -0.43 18.36
CA PHE A 139 -9.16 -1.27 18.83
C PHE A 139 -7.90 -0.43 19.08
N GLU A 140 -7.66 0.55 18.22
CA GLU A 140 -6.59 1.53 18.35
C GLU A 140 -7.07 2.88 17.83
N SER A 141 -6.47 3.96 18.33
CA SER A 141 -6.89 5.32 17.99
C SER A 141 -6.85 5.52 16.47
N ALA A 142 -8.00 5.86 15.89
CA ALA A 142 -8.16 6.12 14.46
C ALA A 142 -7.63 5.00 13.54
N ASN A 143 -7.69 3.74 13.97
CA ASN A 143 -7.17 2.57 13.23
C ASN A 143 -5.68 2.72 12.84
N LYS A 144 -4.88 3.31 13.72
CA LYS A 144 -3.46 3.55 13.48
C LYS A 144 -2.61 2.97 14.61
N LEU A 145 -1.61 2.18 14.22
CA LEU A 145 -0.58 1.65 15.12
C LEU A 145 0.79 2.17 14.71
N SER A 146 1.60 2.55 15.68
CA SER A 146 3.01 2.84 15.48
C SER A 146 3.80 1.56 15.18
N LEU A 147 5.00 1.70 14.60
CA LEU A 147 5.92 0.58 14.42
C LEU A 147 6.33 -0.08 15.75
N THR A 148 6.39 0.70 16.84
CA THR A 148 6.71 0.20 18.18
C THR A 148 5.60 -0.68 18.73
N GLU A 149 4.34 -0.25 18.59
CA GLU A 149 3.18 -1.08 18.96
C GLU A 149 3.10 -2.34 18.10
N PHE A 150 3.45 -2.24 16.81
CA PHE A 150 3.53 -3.42 15.95
C PHE A 150 4.63 -4.38 16.41
N GLN A 151 5.83 -3.92 16.75
CA GLN A 151 6.88 -4.79 17.31
C GLN A 151 6.39 -5.48 18.58
N LYS A 152 5.74 -4.76 19.49
CA LYS A 152 5.18 -5.35 20.71
C LYS A 152 4.16 -6.46 20.39
N TYR A 153 3.29 -6.23 19.40
CA TYR A 153 2.36 -7.25 18.93
C TYR A 153 3.08 -8.51 18.43
N LEU A 154 4.18 -8.36 17.68
CA LEU A 154 5.00 -9.48 17.21
C LEU A 154 5.66 -10.22 18.38
N ASP A 155 6.19 -9.49 19.36
CA ASP A 155 6.83 -10.10 20.53
C ASP A 155 5.83 -10.94 21.34
N GLU A 156 4.56 -10.53 21.39
CA GLU A 156 3.49 -11.24 22.12
C GLU A 156 2.90 -12.42 21.34
N ASN A 157 2.71 -12.29 20.02
CA ASN A 157 1.94 -13.25 19.21
C ASN A 157 2.81 -14.09 18.25
N HIS A 158 4.03 -13.64 17.98
CA HIS A 158 4.98 -14.20 17.02
C HIS A 158 6.38 -14.39 17.64
N ALA A 159 6.47 -14.51 18.97
CA ALA A 159 7.74 -14.61 19.70
C ALA A 159 8.71 -15.68 19.16
N LYS A 160 8.15 -16.81 18.68
CA LYS A 160 8.92 -17.94 18.17
C LYS A 160 9.50 -17.69 16.77
N ASP A 161 8.94 -16.74 16.04
CA ASP A 161 9.31 -16.43 14.66
C ASP A 161 10.52 -15.47 14.61
N GLY A 162 10.87 -14.83 15.74
CA GLY A 162 12.03 -13.94 15.85
C GLY A 162 11.95 -12.68 14.99
N LEU A 163 10.74 -12.22 14.69
CA LEU A 163 10.50 -11.12 13.75
C LEU A 163 10.88 -9.77 14.34
N SER A 164 11.66 -9.00 13.59
CA SER A 164 12.05 -7.63 13.98
C SER A 164 11.59 -6.61 12.95
N VAL A 165 10.76 -5.65 13.36
CA VAL A 165 10.33 -4.52 12.55
C VAL A 165 11.54 -3.69 12.11
N GLN A 166 12.41 -3.31 13.05
CA GLN A 166 13.58 -2.48 12.75
C GLN A 166 14.70 -3.28 12.07
N GLY A 167 14.91 -4.54 12.47
CA GLY A 167 15.98 -5.37 11.93
C GLY A 167 15.68 -6.02 10.58
N MET A 168 14.41 -6.23 10.24
CA MET A 168 14.01 -6.99 9.04
C MET A 168 13.05 -6.20 8.14
N LEU A 169 11.99 -5.60 8.70
CA LEU A 169 10.95 -4.98 7.88
C LEU A 169 11.34 -3.60 7.32
N VAL A 170 11.86 -2.72 8.16
CA VAL A 170 12.31 -1.37 7.77
C VAL A 170 13.41 -1.43 6.69
N PRO A 171 14.44 -2.29 6.78
CA PRO A 171 15.43 -2.44 5.71
C PRO A 171 14.83 -2.85 4.37
N GLN A 172 13.86 -3.78 4.37
CA GLN A 172 13.15 -4.17 3.15
C GLN A 172 12.39 -2.98 2.54
N MET A 173 11.60 -2.25 3.36
CA MET A 173 10.87 -1.07 2.89
C MET A 173 11.81 0.00 2.34
N ARG A 174 12.91 0.29 3.04
CA ARG A 174 13.92 1.27 2.59
C ARG A 174 14.56 0.86 1.26
N SER A 175 14.88 -0.42 1.07
CA SER A 175 15.41 -0.92 -0.20
C SER A 175 14.39 -0.73 -1.33
N LEU A 176 13.13 -1.08 -1.09
CA LEU A 176 12.05 -0.94 -2.05
C LEU A 176 11.80 0.54 -2.43
N VAL A 177 11.87 1.47 -1.47
CA VAL A 177 11.82 2.91 -1.76
C VAL A 177 12.98 3.31 -2.68
N ALA A 178 14.20 2.90 -2.35
CA ALA A 178 15.38 3.24 -3.15
C ALA A 178 15.25 2.73 -4.59
N ASP A 179 14.77 1.50 -4.78
CA ASP A 179 14.57 0.91 -6.10
C ASP A 179 13.47 1.62 -6.89
N ALA A 180 12.35 1.97 -6.25
CA ALA A 180 11.27 2.73 -6.87
C ALA A 180 11.73 4.12 -7.33
N ILE A 181 12.46 4.86 -6.48
CA ILE A 181 12.98 6.18 -6.84
C ILE A 181 14.02 6.08 -7.96
N LYS A 182 14.94 5.11 -7.90
CA LYS A 182 15.92 4.88 -8.98
C LYS A 182 15.24 4.58 -10.32
N ALA A 183 14.22 3.72 -10.31
CA ALA A 183 13.46 3.37 -11.52
C ALA A 183 12.72 4.57 -12.12
N ALA A 184 12.28 5.51 -11.28
CA ALA A 184 11.58 6.72 -11.70
C ALA A 184 12.50 7.94 -11.92
N ALA A 185 13.80 7.86 -11.62
CA ALA A 185 14.69 9.01 -11.49
C ALA A 185 14.63 9.99 -12.67
N GLN A 186 14.65 9.48 -13.90
CA GLN A 186 14.61 10.29 -15.13
C GLN A 186 13.25 10.96 -15.39
N LYS A 187 12.20 10.55 -14.68
CA LYS A 187 10.83 11.04 -14.83
C LYS A 187 10.40 11.97 -13.69
N LEU A 188 11.17 12.04 -12.60
CA LEU A 188 10.80 12.81 -11.41
C LEU A 188 11.00 14.32 -11.62
N ASN A 189 12.04 14.73 -12.33
CA ASN A 189 12.30 16.14 -12.65
C ASN A 189 12.53 16.36 -14.16
N PRO A 190 11.51 16.11 -15.01
CA PRO A 190 11.67 16.15 -16.47
C PRO A 190 11.97 17.55 -17.02
N ARG A 191 11.80 18.59 -16.20
CA ARG A 191 12.06 19.99 -16.55
C ARG A 191 13.40 20.50 -16.00
N ASN A 192 14.18 19.65 -15.33
CA ASN A 192 15.44 20.01 -14.68
C ASN A 192 15.31 21.28 -13.83
N LEU A 193 14.25 21.35 -13.02
CA LEU A 193 14.03 22.48 -12.13
C LEU A 193 15.10 22.46 -11.04
N GLU A 194 15.77 23.59 -10.84
CA GLU A 194 16.63 23.85 -9.69
C GLU A 194 15.78 23.95 -8.42
N HIS A 195 16.31 23.48 -7.28
CA HIS A 195 15.62 23.50 -5.98
C HIS A 195 14.27 22.77 -5.94
N CYS A 196 14.17 21.64 -6.64
CA CYS A 196 12.98 20.79 -6.62
C CYS A 196 13.05 19.74 -5.50
N PHE A 197 11.99 19.64 -4.70
CA PHE A 197 11.80 18.55 -3.76
C PHE A 197 10.35 18.10 -3.72
N GLU A 198 10.12 16.86 -3.32
CA GLU A 198 8.79 16.30 -3.10
C GLU A 198 8.81 15.25 -1.99
N VAL A 199 7.78 15.29 -1.15
CA VAL A 199 7.57 14.29 -0.09
C VAL A 199 6.60 13.23 -0.62
N PHE A 200 7.07 12.00 -0.69
CA PHE A 200 6.28 10.85 -1.13
C PHE A 200 5.79 10.03 0.07
N GLY A 201 4.54 9.60 0.02
CA GLY A 201 4.00 8.58 0.90
C GLY A 201 4.01 7.22 0.22
N PHE A 202 4.78 6.28 0.75
CA PHE A 202 4.81 4.90 0.27
C PHE A 202 3.87 4.03 1.11
N ASP A 203 3.06 3.22 0.43
CA ASP A 203 2.14 2.28 1.06
C ASP A 203 2.65 0.86 0.84
N PHE A 204 2.88 0.14 1.93
CA PHE A 204 3.39 -1.22 1.92
C PHE A 204 2.36 -2.20 2.48
N MET A 205 2.29 -3.38 1.89
CA MET A 205 1.69 -4.56 2.51
C MET A 205 2.80 -5.49 2.99
N VAL A 206 2.52 -6.25 4.04
CA VAL A 206 3.39 -7.32 4.54
C VAL A 206 2.64 -8.63 4.37
N ASP A 207 3.28 -9.62 3.75
CA ASP A 207 2.69 -10.96 3.63
C ASP A 207 2.93 -11.82 4.88
N ALA A 208 2.28 -12.98 4.95
CA ALA A 208 2.42 -13.91 6.06
C ALA A 208 3.87 -14.46 6.24
N GLY A 209 4.74 -14.29 5.24
CA GLY A 209 6.17 -14.61 5.33
C GLY A 209 7.04 -13.45 5.79
N PHE A 210 6.43 -12.37 6.30
CA PHE A 210 7.09 -11.15 6.76
C PHE A 210 7.90 -10.42 5.66
N ARG A 211 7.46 -10.57 4.41
CA ARG A 211 8.04 -9.86 3.26
C ARG A 211 7.21 -8.62 2.93
N ALA A 212 7.90 -7.49 2.71
CA ALA A 212 7.29 -6.23 2.32
C ALA A 212 7.02 -6.15 0.81
N TRP A 213 5.91 -5.49 0.44
CA TRP A 213 5.50 -5.24 -0.93
C TRP A 213 5.02 -3.80 -1.08
N VAL A 214 5.60 -3.04 -2.02
CA VAL A 214 5.07 -1.71 -2.38
C VAL A 214 3.75 -1.88 -3.11
N ILE A 215 2.71 -1.18 -2.67
CA ILE A 215 1.38 -1.22 -3.28
C ILE A 215 1.06 0.04 -4.07
N GLU A 216 1.44 1.20 -3.53
CA GLU A 216 1.29 2.50 -4.19
C GLU A 216 2.29 3.52 -3.64
N VAL A 217 2.53 4.57 -4.44
CA VAL A 217 3.35 5.73 -4.07
C VAL A 217 2.51 6.98 -4.31
N ASN A 218 2.34 7.78 -3.26
CA ASN A 218 1.48 8.96 -3.25
C ASN A 218 2.34 10.23 -3.28
N THR A 219 2.13 11.09 -4.28
CA THR A 219 2.76 12.43 -4.42
C THR A 219 2.19 13.47 -3.46
N ASN A 220 0.95 13.27 -2.99
CA ASN A 220 0.29 14.11 -2.00
C ASN A 220 -0.15 13.25 -0.80
N PRO A 221 0.80 12.80 0.04
CA PRO A 221 0.47 11.96 1.17
C PRO A 221 -0.41 12.72 2.17
N CYS A 222 -1.37 12.02 2.79
CA CYS A 222 -2.17 12.61 3.85
C CYS A 222 -1.28 12.97 5.06
N LEU A 223 -1.42 14.21 5.54
CA LEU A 223 -0.70 14.78 6.68
C LEU A 223 -1.65 15.12 7.85
N GLU A 224 -2.79 14.42 7.96
CA GLU A 224 -3.75 14.61 9.05
C GLU A 224 -3.18 14.18 10.42
N LEU A 225 -3.29 15.07 11.41
CA LEU A 225 -2.82 14.88 12.78
C LEU A 225 -3.89 14.22 13.66
N CYS A 226 -4.38 13.06 13.23
CA CYS A 226 -5.56 12.41 13.83
C CYS A 226 -5.28 11.59 15.11
N THR A 227 -4.02 11.36 15.46
CA THR A 227 -3.61 10.68 16.69
C THR A 227 -2.44 11.41 17.33
N SER A 228 -2.21 11.20 18.64
CA SER A 228 -1.06 11.77 19.35
C SER A 228 0.27 11.41 18.69
N TYR A 229 0.41 10.17 18.21
CA TYR A 229 1.57 9.73 17.45
C TYR A 229 1.74 10.53 16.16
N MET A 230 0.68 10.71 15.38
CA MET A 230 0.72 11.45 14.11
C MET A 230 1.03 12.94 14.31
N SER A 231 0.49 13.53 15.38
CA SER A 231 0.79 14.91 15.80
C SER A 231 2.26 15.14 16.14
N SER A 232 2.98 14.10 16.59
CA SER A 232 4.43 14.16 16.76
C SER A 232 5.20 13.79 15.49
N LEU A 233 4.69 12.85 14.70
CA LEU A 233 5.39 12.25 13.57
C LEU A 233 5.52 13.22 12.39
N ILE A 234 4.40 13.83 12.01
CA ILE A 234 4.26 14.58 10.75
C ILE A 234 5.00 15.91 10.80
N PRO A 235 4.88 16.75 11.86
CA PRO A 235 5.66 17.98 11.93
C PRO A 235 7.17 17.70 11.89
N LYS A 236 7.65 16.73 12.68
CA LYS A 236 9.06 16.32 12.67
C LYS A 236 9.53 15.82 11.30
N MET A 237 8.68 15.07 10.58
CA MET A 237 9.01 14.60 9.23
C MET A 237 9.18 15.72 8.22
N LEU A 238 8.50 16.84 8.40
CA LEU A 238 8.58 18.00 7.50
C LEU A 238 9.73 18.95 7.89
N ASP A 239 10.05 19.02 9.18
CA ASP A 239 11.00 19.99 9.74
C ASP A 239 12.42 19.42 9.93
N GLU A 240 12.57 18.12 10.22
CA GLU A 240 13.85 17.42 10.48
C GLU A 240 14.33 16.60 9.28
#